data_AF-A0AAV7C6J1-F1
#
_entry.id   AF-A0AAV7C6J1-F1
#
_cell.length_a   1.000
_cell.length_b   1.000
_cell.length_c   1.000
_cell.angle_alpha   90.00
_cell.angle_beta   90.00
_cell.angle_gamma   90.00
#
_symmetry.space_group_name_H-M   'P 1'
#
loop_
_entity.id
_entity.type
_entity.pdbx_description
1 polymer ?
#
loop_
_entity_poly.entity_id
_entity_poly.type
_entity_poly.pdbx_seq_one_letter_code
_entity_poly.pdbx_strand_id
1 'polypeptide(L)'
;MFELVTSEASYYKSLSLMVSHFMESERLKATIHPSEMHFIFSNVLEVLSISERFLLDLEQRFEENLVISDVCDIVFKHAENPFTVYVTYVCNQTYQERAYRRLLQERPEFREAVAHLETNPICRGLPFSSFLILPFQRITRLKLLVQNILTKVEEGSVRETSALQAHRELEKLVRACNDGVRKMSRTEQLISIEKTLEFKIKSVPIISHSRWLLKQGELQQMSGPRTSRTLRTKKLFRSVYLFLFNDLLLLCKRLPGDRYQVFDVAARGLLRVEELEDQGQSLANVFILKLLENAHEREFTYMLKATSQSEMKRWMTSLVPNRRTKFVSITARVLDCPQVQCVHPYIAQEPDELSLDLADLLNVLDKTDDGWVFGERLHDQERGWFPSTVTEEILNKNIRTQNLKECFRVHKSDDGSQNKDRRKMGSRTRQ
;
A
#
# COMPACT_ATOMS: atom_id res chain seq x y z
N MET A 1 15.87 28.12 1.18
CA MET A 1 17.30 27.80 0.97
C MET A 1 18.06 27.74 2.29
N PHE A 2 18.18 28.83 3.05
CA PHE A 2 18.82 28.80 4.38
C PHE A 2 18.20 27.76 5.35
N GLU A 3 16.87 27.66 5.39
CA GLU A 3 16.17 26.61 6.16
C GLU A 3 16.58 25.20 5.71
N LEU A 4 16.82 24.97 4.41
CA LEU A 4 17.19 23.66 3.89
C LEU A 4 18.56 23.23 4.43
N VAL A 5 19.54 24.14 4.39
CA VAL A 5 20.90 23.91 4.89
C VAL A 5 20.90 23.70 6.41
N THR A 6 20.31 24.63 7.16
CA THR A 6 20.28 24.54 8.63
C THR A 6 19.50 23.34 9.15
N SER A 7 18.41 22.96 8.46
CA SER A 7 17.67 21.74 8.79
C SER A 7 18.42 20.46 8.39
N GLU A 8 19.27 20.46 7.36
CA GLU A 8 20.14 19.32 7.04
C GLU A 8 21.20 19.12 8.14
N ALA A 9 21.88 20.20 8.57
CA ALA A 9 22.85 20.11 9.66
C ALA A 9 22.22 19.56 10.95
N SER A 10 21.00 20.02 11.26
CA SER A 10 20.24 19.52 12.40
C SER A 10 19.87 18.05 12.25
N TYR A 11 19.42 17.64 11.06
CA TYR A 11 19.08 16.25 10.74
C TYR A 11 20.30 15.32 10.83
N TYR A 12 21.42 15.68 10.20
CA TYR A 12 22.67 14.94 10.25
C TYR A 12 23.13 14.75 11.70
N LYS A 13 23.08 15.80 12.53
CA LYS A 13 23.41 15.71 13.95
C LYS A 13 22.53 14.72 14.71
N SER A 14 21.22 14.73 14.47
CA SER A 14 20.29 13.76 15.08
C SER A 14 20.55 12.33 14.59
N LEU A 15 20.90 12.15 13.32
CA LEU A 15 21.21 10.83 12.74
C LEU A 15 22.56 10.30 13.26
N SER A 16 23.57 11.16 13.37
CA SER A 16 24.86 10.86 13.98
C SER A 16 24.70 10.49 15.45
N LEU A 17 23.81 11.17 16.19
CA LEU A 17 23.45 10.80 17.55
C LEU A 17 22.82 9.40 17.62
N MET A 18 21.93 9.06 16.69
CA MET A 18 21.35 7.72 16.61
C MET A 18 22.42 6.62 16.48
N VAL A 19 23.46 6.87 15.69
CA VAL A 19 24.57 5.93 15.49
C VAL A 19 25.49 5.91 16.72
N SER A 20 26.10 7.05 17.06
CA SER A 20 27.12 7.13 18.12
C SER A 20 26.61 6.81 19.52
N HIS A 21 25.37 7.20 19.86
CA HIS A 21 24.85 7.02 21.23
C HIS A 21 24.02 5.74 21.39
N PHE A 22 23.26 5.34 20.38
CA PHE A 22 22.44 4.12 20.47
C PHE A 22 23.10 2.94 19.77
N MET A 23 23.43 3.05 18.48
CA MET A 23 23.98 1.93 17.71
C MET A 23 25.35 1.46 18.25
N GLU A 24 26.20 2.40 18.65
CA GLU A 24 27.56 2.10 19.12
C GLU A 24 27.63 1.79 20.62
N SER A 25 26.52 1.91 21.37
CA SER A 25 26.48 1.63 22.80
C SER A 25 26.79 0.17 23.13
N GLU A 26 27.89 -0.06 23.84
CA GLU A 26 28.27 -1.40 24.32
C GLU A 26 27.22 -2.00 25.24
N ARG A 27 26.55 -1.18 26.06
CA ARG A 27 25.46 -1.63 26.93
C ARG A 27 24.28 -2.14 26.11
N LEU A 28 23.92 -1.46 25.02
CA LEU A 28 22.83 -1.89 24.15
C LEU A 28 23.23 -3.16 23.38
N LYS A 29 24.43 -3.18 22.77
CA LYS A 29 24.95 -4.32 22.01
C LYS A 29 25.00 -5.60 22.85
N ALA A 30 25.35 -5.50 24.13
CA ALA A 30 25.38 -6.65 25.04
C ALA A 30 24.00 -7.32 25.27
N THR A 31 22.90 -6.65 24.94
CA THR A 31 21.53 -7.14 25.19
C THR A 31 20.85 -7.76 23.96
N ILE A 32 21.45 -7.65 22.77
CA ILE A 32 20.83 -8.09 21.51
C ILE A 32 21.80 -8.79 20.57
N HIS A 33 21.27 -9.72 19.77
CA HIS A 33 22.06 -10.44 18.77
C HIS A 33 22.38 -9.52 17.58
N PRO A 34 23.53 -9.67 16.88
CA PRO A 34 23.88 -8.85 15.72
C PRO A 34 22.82 -8.81 14.61
N SER A 35 22.05 -9.89 14.42
CA SER A 35 20.93 -9.90 13.45
C SER A 35 19.78 -8.99 13.88
N GLU A 36 19.49 -8.91 15.18
CA GLU A 36 18.47 -8.00 15.73
C GLU A 36 18.93 -6.55 15.67
N MET A 37 20.23 -6.32 15.89
CA MET A 37 20.85 -5.03 15.65
C MET A 37 20.63 -4.58 14.20
N HIS A 38 20.89 -5.46 13.24
CA HIS A 38 20.63 -5.20 11.83
C HIS A 38 19.15 -4.95 11.55
N PHE A 39 18.23 -5.68 12.19
CA PHE A 39 16.80 -5.42 12.04
C PHE A 39 16.33 -4.08 12.62
N ILE A 40 16.95 -3.56 13.69
CA ILE A 40 16.58 -2.27 14.29
C ILE A 40 17.17 -1.10 13.49
N PHE A 41 18.44 -1.20 13.09
CA PHE A 41 19.19 -0.10 12.49
C PHE A 41 19.25 -0.15 10.96
N SER A 42 18.85 -1.27 10.33
CA SER A 42 18.83 -1.44 8.87
C SER A 42 20.17 -1.00 8.23
N ASN A 43 20.13 -0.25 7.14
CA ASN A 43 21.28 0.37 6.49
C ASN A 43 21.53 1.83 6.95
N VAL A 44 21.28 2.17 8.23
CA VAL A 44 21.47 3.55 8.75
C VAL A 44 22.85 4.14 8.44
N LEU A 45 23.91 3.34 8.49
CA LEU A 45 25.27 3.84 8.26
C LEU A 45 25.46 4.38 6.84
N GLU A 46 24.79 3.76 5.85
CA GLU A 46 24.77 4.27 4.48
C GLU A 46 23.99 5.59 4.40
N VAL A 47 22.83 5.65 5.07
CA VAL A 47 22.02 6.88 5.15
C VAL A 47 22.82 8.03 5.78
N LEU A 48 23.56 7.75 6.85
CA LEU A 48 24.43 8.73 7.53
C LEU A 48 25.52 9.24 6.59
N SER A 49 26.21 8.34 5.89
CA SER A 49 27.27 8.72 4.94
C SER A 49 26.73 9.56 3.78
N ILE A 50 25.53 9.27 3.27
CA ILE A 50 24.91 10.07 2.22
C ILE A 50 24.44 11.43 2.75
N SER A 51 23.86 11.50 3.95
CA SER A 51 23.47 12.76 4.58
C SER A 51 24.68 13.67 4.85
N GLU A 52 25.82 13.10 5.29
CA GLU A 52 27.07 13.83 5.46
C GLU A 52 27.55 14.46 4.15
N ARG A 53 27.62 13.67 3.07
CA ARG A 53 28.02 14.18 1.75
C ARG A 53 27.08 15.26 1.24
N PHE A 54 25.78 15.10 1.45
CA PHE A 54 24.79 16.10 1.07
C PHE A 54 24.96 17.40 1.86
N LEU A 55 25.20 17.30 3.18
CA LEU A 55 25.49 18.46 4.02
C LEU A 55 26.76 19.19 3.57
N LEU A 56 27.84 18.46 3.28
CA LEU A 56 29.10 19.04 2.80
C LEU A 56 28.92 19.81 1.48
N ASP A 57 28.18 19.23 0.51
CA ASP A 57 27.88 19.92 -0.75
C ASP A 57 27.06 21.22 -0.52
N LEU A 58 26.14 21.21 0.44
CA LEU A 58 25.34 22.39 0.82
C LEU A 58 26.17 23.46 1.53
N GLU A 59 27.05 23.06 2.46
CA GLU A 59 27.94 23.95 3.18
C GLU A 59 28.95 24.61 2.24
N GLN A 60 29.52 23.85 1.30
CA GLN A 60 30.40 24.39 0.26
C GLN A 60 29.68 25.50 -0.55
N ARG A 61 28.43 25.28 -0.95
CA ARG A 61 27.64 26.30 -1.66
C ARG A 61 27.35 27.53 -0.80
N PHE A 62 27.22 27.35 0.51
CA PHE A 62 27.02 28.44 1.46
C PHE A 62 28.30 29.27 1.66
N GLU A 63 29.47 28.62 1.65
CA GLU A 63 30.77 29.28 1.76
C GLU A 63 31.16 30.06 0.49
N GLU A 64 30.71 29.61 -0.70
CA GLU A 64 30.99 30.27 -1.98
C GLU A 64 30.41 31.70 -2.07
N ASN A 65 29.24 31.97 -1.49
CA ASN A 65 28.59 33.28 -1.55
C ASN A 65 27.72 33.56 -0.32
N LEU A 66 27.78 34.80 0.21
CA LEU A 66 26.92 35.26 1.32
C LEU A 66 25.41 35.14 1.02
N VAL A 67 25.03 35.18 -0.25
CA VAL A 67 23.66 34.94 -0.72
C VAL A 67 23.64 33.62 -1.48
N ILE A 68 22.91 32.64 -0.95
CA ILE A 68 22.72 31.33 -1.59
C ILE A 68 21.98 31.53 -2.92
N SER A 69 22.66 31.25 -4.04
CA SER A 69 22.12 31.44 -5.39
C SER A 69 21.07 30.39 -5.76
N ASP A 70 21.41 29.12 -5.53
CA ASP A 70 20.54 27.95 -5.71
C ASP A 70 21.05 26.79 -4.83
N VAL A 71 20.16 25.89 -4.43
CA VAL A 71 20.46 24.61 -3.75
C VAL A 71 19.69 23.45 -4.38
N CYS A 72 18.76 23.73 -5.28
CA CYS A 72 17.92 22.71 -5.90
C CYS A 72 18.71 21.84 -6.89
N ASP A 73 19.77 22.38 -7.50
CA ASP A 73 20.72 21.61 -8.31
C ASP A 73 21.42 20.50 -7.48
N ILE A 74 21.85 20.82 -6.27
CA ILE A 74 22.45 19.87 -5.33
C ILE A 74 21.41 18.82 -4.90
N VAL A 75 20.21 19.28 -4.51
CA VAL A 75 19.11 18.36 -4.13
C VAL A 75 18.78 17.41 -5.27
N PHE A 76 18.70 17.89 -6.51
CA PHE A 76 18.46 17.06 -7.69
C PHE A 76 19.54 16.00 -7.87
N LYS A 77 20.82 16.40 -7.83
CA LYS A 77 21.96 15.47 -7.96
C LYS A 77 21.93 14.35 -6.92
N HIS A 78 21.56 14.65 -5.68
CA HIS A 78 21.44 13.65 -4.62
C HIS A 78 20.14 12.82 -4.71
N ALA A 79 19.04 13.42 -5.14
CA ALA A 79 17.76 12.73 -5.30
C ALA A 79 17.77 11.72 -6.47
N GLU A 80 18.57 11.96 -7.51
CA GLU A 80 18.63 11.09 -8.69
C GLU A 80 19.20 9.70 -8.38
N ASN A 81 20.17 9.58 -7.46
CA ASN A 81 20.77 8.28 -7.14
C ASN A 81 21.24 8.13 -5.68
N PRO A 82 22.05 9.04 -5.09
CA PRO A 82 22.51 8.88 -3.71
C PRO A 82 21.40 8.63 -2.69
N PHE A 83 20.25 9.28 -2.82
CA PHE A 83 19.14 9.11 -1.87
C PHE A 83 18.37 7.79 -2.01
N THR A 84 18.70 6.91 -2.96
CA THR A 84 18.07 5.57 -3.05
C THR A 84 18.30 4.72 -1.80
N VAL A 85 19.36 4.98 -1.03
CA VAL A 85 19.63 4.30 0.26
C VAL A 85 18.51 4.52 1.29
N TYR A 86 17.80 5.65 1.21
CA TYR A 86 16.64 5.94 2.06
C TYR A 86 15.47 5.03 1.74
N VAL A 87 15.30 4.61 0.48
CA VAL A 87 14.26 3.65 0.11
C VAL A 87 14.50 2.33 0.84
N THR A 88 15.73 1.80 0.79
CA THR A 88 16.10 0.57 1.51
C THR A 88 15.83 0.68 3.01
N TYR A 89 16.20 1.81 3.62
CA TYR A 89 15.96 2.04 5.05
C TYR A 89 14.46 2.07 5.36
N VAL A 90 13.70 2.91 4.66
CA VAL A 90 12.28 3.14 4.93
C VAL A 90 11.43 1.90 4.64
N CYS A 91 11.79 1.10 3.63
CA CYS A 91 11.12 -0.18 3.36
C CYS A 91 11.16 -1.12 4.58
N ASN A 92 12.20 -1.02 5.40
CA ASN A 92 12.40 -1.86 6.57
C ASN A 92 11.77 -1.26 7.85
N GLN A 93 11.23 -0.04 7.82
CA GLN A 93 10.76 0.70 8.99
C GLN A 93 9.75 -0.09 9.85
N THR A 94 8.81 -0.79 9.21
CA THR A 94 7.80 -1.59 9.93
C THR A 94 8.44 -2.78 10.66
N TYR A 95 9.49 -3.38 10.09
CA TYR A 95 10.24 -4.45 10.76
C TYR A 95 11.11 -3.89 11.88
N GLN A 96 11.74 -2.74 11.68
CA GLN A 96 12.50 -2.04 12.71
C GLN A 96 11.63 -1.76 13.94
N GLU A 97 10.44 -1.19 13.71
CA GLU A 97 9.48 -0.87 14.78
C GLU A 97 8.98 -2.14 15.49
N ARG A 98 8.65 -3.20 14.75
CA ARG A 98 8.20 -4.46 15.34
C ARG A 98 9.30 -5.16 16.12
N ALA A 99 10.52 -5.23 15.58
CA ALA A 99 11.67 -5.80 16.25
C ALA A 99 11.98 -5.04 17.54
N TYR A 100 11.98 -3.71 17.48
CA TYR A 100 12.17 -2.84 18.64
C TYR A 100 11.09 -3.08 19.71
N ARG A 101 9.80 -3.05 19.32
CA ARG A 101 8.68 -3.29 20.25
C ARG A 101 8.76 -4.68 20.89
N ARG A 102 9.08 -5.70 20.09
CA ARG A 102 9.23 -7.08 20.56
C ARG A 102 10.36 -7.18 21.59
N LEU A 103 11.52 -6.59 21.31
CA LEU A 103 12.66 -6.61 22.22
C LEU A 103 12.38 -5.87 23.52
N LEU A 104 11.70 -4.71 23.46
CA LEU A 104 11.25 -4.01 24.66
C LEU A 104 10.33 -4.87 25.52
N GLN A 105 9.47 -5.71 24.92
CA GLN A 105 8.54 -6.58 25.64
C GLN A 105 9.23 -7.83 26.20
N GLU A 106 10.05 -8.50 25.40
CA GLU A 106 10.65 -9.80 25.71
C GLU A 106 11.94 -9.71 26.55
N ARG A 107 12.67 -8.59 26.50
CA ARG A 107 14.01 -8.45 27.15
C ARG A 107 14.08 -7.26 28.12
N PRO A 108 14.00 -7.51 29.43
CA PRO A 108 14.14 -6.47 30.46
C PRO A 108 15.47 -5.72 30.36
N GLU A 109 16.58 -6.41 30.10
CA GLU A 109 17.91 -5.81 30.03
C GLU A 109 18.03 -4.82 28.87
N PHE A 110 17.43 -5.15 27.72
CA PHE A 110 17.35 -4.24 26.58
C PHE A 110 16.50 -3.01 26.91
N ARG A 111 15.34 -3.21 27.55
CA ARG A 111 14.45 -2.11 27.99
C ARG A 111 15.17 -1.15 28.93
N GLU A 112 15.89 -1.67 29.91
CA GLU A 112 16.68 -0.86 30.85
C GLU A 112 17.84 -0.13 30.17
N ALA A 113 18.55 -0.79 29.25
CA ALA A 113 19.62 -0.17 28.48
C ALA A 113 19.11 1.01 27.65
N VAL A 114 17.98 0.83 26.93
CA VAL A 114 17.35 1.90 26.16
C VAL A 114 16.89 3.03 27.06
N ALA A 115 16.16 2.74 28.14
CA ALA A 115 15.68 3.76 29.07
C ALA A 115 16.84 4.58 29.64
N HIS A 116 17.95 3.93 30.00
CA HIS A 116 19.15 4.62 30.46
C HIS A 116 19.74 5.54 29.39
N LEU A 117 19.85 5.08 28.14
CA LEU A 117 20.36 5.91 27.03
C LEU A 117 19.45 7.12 26.75
N GLU A 118 18.14 6.95 26.87
CA GLU A 118 17.15 8.02 26.67
C GLU A 118 17.25 9.13 27.74
N THR A 119 17.70 8.83 28.96
CA THR A 119 17.90 9.85 30.02
C THR A 119 19.04 10.83 29.73
N ASN A 120 19.94 10.51 28.78
CA ASN A 120 21.07 11.37 28.50
C ASN A 120 20.60 12.72 27.92
N PRO A 121 21.04 13.88 28.45
CA PRO A 121 20.63 15.20 27.96
C PRO A 121 20.85 15.42 26.45
N ILE A 122 21.80 14.71 25.83
CA ILE A 122 22.04 14.80 24.38
C ILE A 122 20.82 14.36 23.55
N CYS A 123 19.96 13.49 24.10
CA CYS A 123 18.72 13.03 23.49
C CYS A 123 17.62 14.09 23.55
N ARG A 124 17.77 15.16 24.36
CA ARG A 124 16.80 16.25 24.50
C ARG A 124 15.37 15.79 24.86
N GLY A 125 15.26 14.70 25.63
CA GLY A 125 13.98 14.12 26.04
C GLY A 125 13.26 13.36 24.92
N LEU A 126 13.91 13.12 23.78
CA LEU A 126 13.34 12.33 22.69
C LEU A 126 13.60 10.83 22.92
N PRO A 127 12.58 9.96 22.74
CA PRO A 127 12.75 8.52 22.84
C PRO A 127 13.52 7.98 21.63
N PHE A 128 14.18 6.83 21.79
CA PHE A 128 14.96 6.17 20.73
C PHE A 128 14.14 5.93 19.46
N SER A 129 12.87 5.55 19.60
CA SER A 129 11.95 5.34 18.46
C SER A 129 11.75 6.58 17.59
N SER A 130 11.88 7.79 18.15
CA SER A 130 11.76 9.04 17.40
C SER A 130 12.96 9.29 16.47
N PHE A 131 14.13 8.72 16.78
CA PHE A 131 15.30 8.78 15.91
C PHE A 131 15.15 7.82 14.73
N LEU A 132 14.56 6.63 14.94
CA LEU A 132 14.39 5.61 13.90
C LEU A 132 13.55 6.10 12.71
N ILE A 133 12.61 7.03 12.92
CA ILE A 133 11.71 7.54 11.86
C ILE A 133 12.31 8.72 11.07
N LEU A 134 13.44 9.28 11.51
CA LEU A 134 14.04 10.48 10.93
C LEU A 134 14.31 10.37 9.42
N PRO A 135 14.84 9.25 8.86
CA PRO A 135 15.10 9.16 7.43
C PRO A 135 13.86 9.33 6.55
N PHE A 136 12.71 8.78 6.96
CA PHE A 136 11.45 8.98 6.23
C PHE A 136 10.95 10.42 6.32
N GLN A 137 11.01 11.01 7.52
CA GLN A 137 10.65 12.40 7.75
C GLN A 137 11.54 13.35 6.95
N ARG A 138 12.82 13.03 6.77
CA ARG A 138 13.74 13.90 6.04
C ARG A 138 13.41 13.97 4.55
N ILE A 139 13.23 12.82 3.90
CA ILE A 139 12.93 12.78 2.45
C ILE A 139 11.58 13.46 2.15
N THR A 140 10.58 13.25 3.00
CA THR A 140 9.28 13.94 2.86
C THR A 140 9.41 15.45 3.10
N ARG A 141 10.18 15.88 4.11
CA ARG A 141 10.44 17.30 4.37
C ARG A 141 11.24 17.99 3.28
N LEU A 142 12.24 17.33 2.68
CA LEU A 142 12.99 17.86 1.53
C LEU A 142 12.06 18.18 0.36
N LYS A 143 11.08 17.32 0.05
CA LYS A 143 10.06 17.58 -0.98
C LYS A 143 9.31 18.88 -0.69
N LEU A 144 8.83 19.05 0.55
CA LEU A 144 8.09 20.25 0.96
C LEU A 144 8.96 21.52 0.92
N LEU A 145 10.23 21.42 1.32
CA LEU A 145 11.17 22.55 1.25
C LEU A 145 11.43 22.99 -0.18
N VAL A 146 11.62 22.04 -1.11
CA VAL A 146 11.77 22.35 -2.54
C VAL A 146 10.47 22.93 -3.12
N GLN A 147 9.31 22.39 -2.73
CA GLN A 147 8.02 22.95 -3.11
C GLN A 147 7.85 24.42 -2.64
N ASN A 148 8.29 24.73 -1.42
CA ASN A 148 8.29 26.10 -0.90
C ASN A 148 9.30 27.02 -1.60
N ILE A 149 10.37 26.48 -2.18
CA ILE A 149 11.28 27.25 -3.04
C ILE A 149 10.61 27.52 -4.39
N LEU A 150 9.95 26.50 -4.98
CA LEU A 150 9.21 26.61 -6.23
C LEU A 150 8.15 27.70 -6.23
N THR A 151 7.44 27.91 -5.12
CA THR A 151 6.42 28.96 -5.02
C THR A 151 6.98 30.39 -4.96
N LYS A 152 8.30 30.54 -4.82
CA LYS A 152 8.99 31.83 -4.62
C LYS A 152 9.99 32.18 -5.73
N VAL A 153 10.28 31.25 -6.65
CA VAL A 153 11.20 31.49 -7.77
C VAL A 153 10.46 32.15 -8.94
N GLU A 154 11.19 32.96 -9.70
CA GLU A 154 10.68 33.64 -10.89
C GLU A 154 10.40 32.64 -12.01
N GLU A 155 9.24 32.78 -12.67
CA GLU A 155 8.84 31.96 -13.81
C GLU A 155 9.83 32.09 -14.98
N GLY A 156 10.16 30.96 -15.61
CA GLY A 156 11.11 30.86 -16.72
C GLY A 156 12.58 30.91 -16.31
N SER A 157 12.89 31.00 -15.01
CA SER A 157 14.28 31.05 -14.53
C SER A 157 14.97 29.69 -14.51
N VAL A 158 16.31 29.70 -14.52
CA VAL A 158 17.12 28.48 -14.34
C VAL A 158 16.82 27.82 -12.99
N ARG A 159 16.54 28.63 -11.96
CA ARG A 159 16.19 28.18 -10.60
C ARG A 159 14.83 27.47 -10.56
N GLU A 160 13.86 27.92 -11.35
CA GLU A 160 12.60 27.19 -11.49
C GLU A 160 12.84 25.81 -12.11
N THR A 161 13.69 25.73 -13.14
CA THR A 161 14.00 24.47 -13.80
C THR A 161 14.69 23.48 -12.86
N SER A 162 15.72 23.92 -12.11
CA SER A 162 16.43 23.07 -11.14
C SER A 162 15.51 22.61 -10.02
N ALA A 163 14.66 23.50 -9.49
CA ALA A 163 13.70 23.18 -8.45
C ALA A 163 12.61 22.20 -8.92
N LEU A 164 12.13 22.33 -10.17
CA LEU A 164 11.17 21.39 -10.76
C LEU A 164 11.78 19.99 -10.92
N GLN A 165 13.04 19.91 -11.34
CA GLN A 165 13.76 18.65 -11.47
C GLN A 165 13.96 17.99 -10.10
N ALA A 166 14.45 18.74 -9.11
CA ALA A 166 14.63 18.26 -7.74
C ALA A 166 13.31 17.75 -7.14
N HIS A 167 12.22 18.52 -7.30
CA HIS A 167 10.92 18.13 -6.78
C HIS A 167 10.42 16.83 -7.41
N ARG A 168 10.58 16.65 -8.73
CA ARG A 168 10.17 15.43 -9.44
C ARG A 168 10.94 14.20 -8.95
N GLU A 169 12.25 14.29 -8.77
CA GLU A 169 13.04 13.17 -8.27
C GLU A 169 12.73 12.84 -6.80
N LEU A 170 12.59 13.86 -5.94
CA LEU A 170 12.14 13.65 -4.57
C LEU A 170 10.75 13.01 -4.50
N GLU A 171 9.84 13.38 -5.40
CA GLU A 171 8.52 12.74 -5.46
C GLU A 171 8.60 11.28 -5.92
N LYS A 172 9.43 10.94 -6.90
CA LYS A 172 9.69 9.54 -7.27
C LYS A 172 10.26 8.76 -6.09
N LEU A 173 11.17 9.36 -5.33
CA LEU A 173 11.79 8.74 -4.17
C LEU A 173 10.77 8.47 -3.04
N VAL A 174 9.94 9.46 -2.69
CA VAL A 174 8.85 9.30 -1.71
C VAL A 174 7.88 8.21 -2.15
N ARG A 175 7.51 8.18 -3.45
CA ARG A 175 6.67 7.11 -4.01
C ARG A 175 7.34 5.74 -3.87
N ALA A 176 8.63 5.63 -4.19
CA ALA A 176 9.39 4.39 -4.05
C ALA A 176 9.45 3.90 -2.60
N CYS A 177 9.65 4.79 -1.62
CA CYS A 177 9.57 4.46 -0.19
C CYS A 177 8.20 3.87 0.17
N ASN A 178 7.12 4.56 -0.19
CA ASN A 178 5.75 4.12 0.12
C ASN A 178 5.40 2.79 -0.56
N ASP A 179 5.77 2.61 -1.82
CA ASP A 179 5.57 1.38 -2.57
C ASP A 179 6.37 0.22 -1.97
N GLY A 180 7.59 0.49 -1.54
CA GLY A 180 8.44 -0.47 -0.87
C GLY A 180 7.86 -0.95 0.46
N VAL A 181 7.40 -0.04 1.33
CA VAL A 181 6.67 -0.39 2.56
C VAL A 181 5.43 -1.24 2.27
N ARG A 182 4.62 -0.84 1.26
CA ARG A 182 3.45 -1.62 0.83
C ARG A 182 3.83 -3.01 0.33
N LYS A 183 4.89 -3.13 -0.45
CA LYS A 183 5.38 -4.42 -0.99
C LYS A 183 5.88 -5.34 0.12
N MET A 184 6.58 -4.79 1.10
CA MET A 184 7.06 -5.55 2.25
C MET A 184 5.88 -6.08 3.10
N SER A 185 4.90 -5.23 3.41
CA SER A 185 3.69 -5.64 4.12
C SER A 185 2.92 -6.75 3.39
N ARG A 186 2.78 -6.65 2.06
CA ARG A 186 2.19 -7.71 1.23
C ARG A 186 2.98 -9.01 1.31
N THR A 187 4.31 -8.94 1.22
CA THR A 187 5.18 -10.12 1.28
C THR A 187 5.06 -10.83 2.62
N GLU A 188 5.00 -10.08 3.72
CA GLU A 188 4.75 -10.65 5.05
C GLU A 188 3.39 -11.35 5.12
N GLN A 189 2.34 -10.72 4.59
CA GLN A 189 1.01 -11.34 4.56
C GLN A 189 1.04 -12.67 3.79
N LEU A 190 1.75 -12.73 2.65
CA LEU A 190 1.93 -13.98 1.89
C LEU A 190 2.67 -15.05 2.70
N ILE A 191 3.74 -14.68 3.41
CA ILE A 191 4.49 -15.61 4.28
C ILE A 191 3.60 -16.14 5.41
N SER A 192 2.79 -15.27 6.02
CA SER A 192 1.86 -15.66 7.08
C SER A 192 0.82 -16.65 6.57
N ILE A 193 0.28 -16.42 5.36
CA ILE A 193 -0.70 -17.32 4.73
C ILE A 193 -0.03 -18.63 4.33
N GLU A 194 1.16 -18.61 3.72
CA GLU A 194 1.86 -19.83 3.32
C GLU A 194 2.10 -20.79 4.50
N LYS A 195 2.45 -20.25 5.67
CA LYS A 195 2.63 -21.02 6.91
C LYS A 195 1.36 -21.73 7.40
N THR A 196 0.18 -21.27 7.01
CA THR A 196 -1.10 -21.89 7.40
C THR A 196 -1.62 -22.87 6.37
N LEU A 197 -1.02 -22.94 5.17
CA LEU A 197 -1.52 -23.75 4.05
C LEU A 197 -0.93 -25.16 4.02
N GLU A 198 -1.78 -26.15 3.77
CA GLU A 198 -1.42 -27.55 3.51
C GLU A 198 -1.99 -27.99 2.16
N PHE A 199 -1.15 -28.41 1.22
CA PHE A 199 -1.61 -28.79 -0.12
C PHE A 199 -1.92 -30.29 -0.21
N LYS A 200 -3.17 -30.64 -0.57
CA LYS A 200 -3.55 -32.00 -1.00
C LYS A 200 -3.37 -32.25 -2.49
N ILE A 201 -3.25 -31.17 -3.24
CA ILE A 201 -2.98 -31.14 -4.68
C ILE A 201 -1.52 -30.79 -4.92
N LYS A 202 -1.11 -30.68 -6.19
CA LYS A 202 0.21 -30.15 -6.53
C LYS A 202 0.40 -28.77 -5.89
N SER A 203 1.48 -28.62 -5.12
CA SER A 203 1.80 -27.36 -4.46
C SER A 203 2.03 -26.24 -5.48
N VAL A 204 1.58 -25.04 -5.15
CA VAL A 204 1.76 -23.82 -5.94
C VAL A 204 2.53 -22.83 -5.08
N PRO A 205 3.59 -22.18 -5.60
CA PRO A 205 4.35 -21.20 -4.83
C PRO A 205 3.43 -20.04 -4.45
N ILE A 206 3.35 -19.70 -3.17
CA ILE A 206 2.49 -18.61 -2.68
C ILE A 206 3.25 -17.29 -2.67
N ILE A 207 4.49 -17.28 -2.21
CA ILE A 207 5.34 -16.09 -2.19
C ILE A 207 5.74 -15.72 -3.63
N SER A 208 5.37 -14.51 -4.05
CA SER A 208 5.74 -13.96 -5.37
C SER A 208 5.83 -12.43 -5.31
N HIS A 209 6.77 -11.86 -6.07
CA HIS A 209 7.02 -10.41 -6.13
C HIS A 209 5.84 -9.59 -6.64
N SER A 210 4.93 -10.21 -7.41
CA SER A 210 3.78 -9.57 -8.05
C SER A 210 2.45 -10.07 -7.50
N ARG A 211 2.45 -10.83 -6.39
CA ARG A 211 1.24 -11.36 -5.77
C ARG A 211 0.85 -10.56 -4.54
N TRP A 212 -0.46 -10.36 -4.34
CA TRP A 212 -1.02 -9.84 -3.09
C TRP A 212 -2.43 -10.40 -2.88
N LEU A 213 -2.84 -10.51 -1.62
CA LEU A 213 -4.18 -10.94 -1.25
C LEU A 213 -5.19 -9.84 -1.61
N LEU A 214 -6.28 -10.21 -2.27
CA LEU A 214 -7.41 -9.35 -2.57
C LEU A 214 -8.59 -9.58 -1.63
N LYS A 215 -8.85 -10.83 -1.28
CA LYS A 215 -9.91 -11.18 -0.34
C LYS A 215 -9.68 -12.56 0.24
N GLN A 216 -10.12 -12.78 1.47
CA GLN A 216 -10.18 -14.10 2.09
C GLN A 216 -11.44 -14.22 2.93
N GLY A 217 -11.94 -15.44 3.10
CA GLY A 217 -13.13 -15.66 3.93
C GLY A 217 -13.81 -16.99 3.67
N GLU A 218 -14.83 -17.26 4.48
CA GLU A 218 -15.57 -18.53 4.49
C GLU A 218 -16.89 -18.40 3.73
N LEU A 219 -17.15 -19.34 2.83
CA LEU A 219 -18.42 -19.49 2.12
C LEU A 219 -18.97 -20.91 2.31
N GLN A 220 -20.23 -21.12 1.96
CA GLN A 220 -20.84 -22.44 1.97
C GLN A 220 -20.95 -23.00 0.54
N GLN A 221 -20.23 -24.08 0.27
CA GLN A 221 -20.37 -24.84 -0.97
C GLN A 221 -21.62 -25.73 -0.91
N MET A 222 -22.52 -25.57 -1.88
CA MET A 222 -23.64 -26.46 -2.09
C MET A 222 -23.21 -27.70 -2.88
N SER A 223 -23.60 -28.88 -2.39
CA SER A 223 -23.47 -30.11 -3.17
C SER A 223 -24.59 -30.14 -4.21
N GLY A 224 -24.23 -30.29 -5.49
CA GLY A 224 -25.22 -30.36 -6.57
C GLY A 224 -26.19 -31.55 -6.43
N PRO A 225 -27.37 -31.52 -7.07
CA PRO A 225 -28.43 -32.54 -6.92
C PRO A 225 -28.08 -33.95 -7.43
N ARG A 226 -26.84 -34.23 -7.85
CA ARG A 226 -26.51 -35.43 -8.65
C ARG A 226 -25.73 -36.56 -7.93
N THR A 227 -25.49 -36.52 -6.62
CA THR A 227 -24.59 -37.52 -5.99
C THR A 227 -25.08 -38.28 -4.74
N SER A 228 -26.39 -38.35 -4.46
CA SER A 228 -26.83 -39.34 -3.45
C SER A 228 -28.25 -39.87 -3.69
N ARG A 229 -28.34 -41.02 -4.37
CA ARG A 229 -29.50 -41.96 -4.27
C ARG A 229 -29.39 -42.87 -3.04
N THR A 230 -28.64 -42.47 -2.01
CA THR A 230 -28.54 -43.21 -0.75
C THR A 230 -28.91 -42.31 0.42
N LEU A 231 -29.88 -42.80 1.20
CA LEU A 231 -30.53 -42.19 2.37
C LEU A 231 -29.58 -42.05 3.58
N ARG A 232 -28.48 -41.30 3.43
CA ARG A 232 -27.77 -40.71 4.56
C ARG A 232 -27.42 -39.28 4.19
N THR A 233 -28.18 -38.35 4.75
CA THR A 233 -28.05 -36.90 4.66
C THR A 233 -26.60 -36.45 4.87
N LYS A 234 -25.83 -36.35 3.78
CA LYS A 234 -24.65 -35.49 3.76
C LYS A 234 -25.17 -34.05 3.89
N LYS A 235 -24.54 -33.25 4.75
CA LYS A 235 -24.84 -31.82 4.88
C LYS A 235 -24.89 -31.21 3.46
N LEU A 236 -26.03 -30.65 3.08
CA LEU A 236 -26.26 -30.03 1.77
C LEU A 236 -25.20 -28.95 1.48
N PHE A 237 -24.70 -28.32 2.56
CA PHE A 237 -23.68 -27.30 2.55
C PHE A 237 -22.40 -27.78 3.24
N ARG A 238 -21.27 -27.49 2.62
CA ARG A 238 -19.92 -27.70 3.17
C ARG A 238 -19.21 -26.36 3.23
N SER A 239 -18.63 -26.04 4.39
CA SER A 239 -17.76 -24.87 4.52
C SER A 239 -16.55 -24.98 3.59
N VAL A 240 -16.29 -23.91 2.86
CA VAL A 240 -15.13 -23.70 2.01
C VAL A 240 -14.53 -22.33 2.31
N TYR A 241 -13.23 -22.28 2.49
CA TYR A 241 -12.51 -21.04 2.73
C TYR A 241 -11.75 -20.66 1.47
N LEU A 242 -11.84 -19.40 1.04
CA LEU A 242 -11.21 -18.91 -0.17
C LEU A 242 -10.06 -17.99 0.20
N PHE A 243 -8.91 -18.16 -0.46
CA PHE A 243 -7.88 -17.12 -0.54
C PHE A 243 -7.80 -16.65 -1.99
N LEU A 244 -8.24 -15.42 -2.24
CA LEU A 244 -8.20 -14.80 -3.54
C LEU A 244 -7.04 -13.81 -3.59
N PHE A 245 -6.07 -14.10 -4.44
CA PHE A 245 -4.98 -13.22 -4.80
C PHE A 245 -5.28 -12.51 -6.12
N ASN A 246 -4.45 -11.53 -6.47
CA ASN A 246 -4.58 -10.78 -7.72
C ASN A 246 -4.43 -11.63 -8.99
N ASP A 247 -3.75 -12.78 -8.93
CA ASP A 247 -3.50 -13.69 -10.03
C ASP A 247 -4.01 -15.13 -9.79
N LEU A 248 -4.35 -15.49 -8.56
CA LEU A 248 -4.58 -16.87 -8.13
C LEU A 248 -5.77 -16.96 -7.15
N LEU A 249 -6.55 -18.04 -7.22
CA LEU A 249 -7.57 -18.39 -6.23
C LEU A 249 -7.24 -19.76 -5.62
N LEU A 250 -7.23 -19.85 -4.29
CA LEU A 250 -7.17 -21.11 -3.55
C LEU A 250 -8.51 -21.43 -2.91
N LEU A 251 -8.96 -22.68 -3.05
CA LEU A 251 -10.10 -23.23 -2.32
C LEU A 251 -9.61 -24.19 -1.25
N CYS A 252 -9.99 -23.89 -0.01
CA CYS A 252 -9.45 -24.54 1.18
C CYS A 252 -10.55 -25.12 2.06
N LYS A 253 -10.23 -26.20 2.77
CA LYS A 253 -10.98 -26.66 3.95
C LYS A 253 -10.28 -26.13 5.20
N ARG A 254 -10.98 -25.38 6.03
CA ARG A 254 -10.46 -24.95 7.34
C ARG A 254 -10.25 -26.17 8.26
N LEU A 255 -9.08 -26.23 8.89
CA LEU A 255 -8.67 -27.22 9.88
C LEU A 255 -8.55 -26.56 11.27
N PRO A 256 -8.53 -27.35 12.35
CA PRO A 256 -8.23 -26.83 13.68
C PRO A 256 -6.85 -26.16 13.75
N GLY A 257 -6.73 -25.09 14.55
CA GLY A 257 -5.48 -24.35 14.74
C GLY A 257 -5.14 -23.40 13.61
N ASP A 258 -6.14 -22.80 12.96
CA ASP A 258 -5.99 -21.82 11.87
C ASP A 258 -5.16 -22.33 10.67
N ARG A 259 -5.28 -23.63 10.38
CA ARG A 259 -4.67 -24.25 9.21
C ARG A 259 -5.70 -24.44 8.09
N TYR A 260 -5.24 -24.42 6.86
CA TYR A 260 -6.09 -24.44 5.68
C TYR A 260 -5.58 -25.50 4.70
N GLN A 261 -6.42 -26.50 4.46
CA GLN A 261 -6.09 -27.57 3.52
C GLN A 261 -6.57 -27.21 2.11
N VAL A 262 -5.65 -26.88 1.22
CA VAL A 262 -5.92 -26.54 -0.18
C VAL A 262 -6.32 -27.81 -0.94
N PHE A 263 -7.51 -27.77 -1.55
CA PHE A 263 -8.04 -28.89 -2.35
C PHE A 263 -8.31 -28.54 -3.81
N ASP A 264 -8.38 -27.25 -4.17
CA ASP A 264 -8.42 -26.81 -5.56
C ASP A 264 -7.76 -25.43 -5.72
N VAL A 265 -7.30 -25.13 -6.93
CA VAL A 265 -6.64 -23.88 -7.30
C VAL A 265 -7.00 -23.50 -8.73
N ALA A 266 -7.11 -22.20 -9.01
CA ALA A 266 -7.30 -21.70 -10.37
C ALA A 266 -6.62 -20.34 -10.56
N ALA A 267 -6.14 -20.08 -11.78
CA ALA A 267 -5.69 -18.74 -12.15
C ALA A 267 -6.88 -17.78 -12.20
N ARG A 268 -6.73 -16.57 -11.66
CA ARG A 268 -7.83 -15.60 -11.56
C ARG A 268 -8.42 -15.24 -12.92
N GLY A 269 -7.60 -15.16 -13.97
CA GLY A 269 -8.05 -14.90 -15.35
C GLY A 269 -9.02 -15.94 -15.91
N LEU A 270 -9.03 -17.15 -15.33
CA LEU A 270 -9.82 -18.30 -15.73
C LEU A 270 -11.07 -18.51 -14.86
N LEU A 271 -11.45 -17.52 -14.06
CA LEU A 271 -12.68 -17.55 -13.26
C LEU A 271 -13.84 -16.93 -14.04
N ARG A 272 -15.04 -17.52 -13.92
CA ARG A 272 -16.31 -16.89 -14.32
C ARG A 272 -17.28 -16.96 -13.15
N VAL A 273 -18.07 -15.90 -13.00
CA VAL A 273 -19.01 -15.75 -11.91
C VAL A 273 -20.37 -15.41 -12.49
N GLU A 274 -21.41 -16.10 -12.04
CA GLU A 274 -22.79 -15.88 -12.44
C GLU A 274 -23.66 -15.79 -11.17
N GLU A 275 -24.51 -14.78 -11.09
CA GLU A 275 -25.50 -14.66 -10.02
C GLU A 275 -26.64 -15.65 -10.28
N LEU A 276 -27.13 -16.29 -9.22
CA LEU A 276 -28.38 -17.06 -9.30
C LEU A 276 -29.51 -16.18 -8.78
N GLU A 277 -30.62 -16.12 -9.53
CA GLU A 277 -31.82 -15.45 -9.08
C GLU A 277 -32.37 -16.13 -7.81
N ASP A 278 -32.83 -15.31 -6.86
CA ASP A 278 -33.34 -15.78 -5.58
C ASP A 278 -34.61 -16.63 -5.77
N GLN A 279 -34.49 -17.95 -5.64
CA GLN A 279 -35.61 -18.90 -5.70
C GLN A 279 -36.24 -19.18 -4.32
N GLY A 280 -36.15 -18.22 -3.39
CA GLY A 280 -36.68 -18.30 -2.00
C GLY A 280 -35.60 -18.34 -0.90
N GLN A 281 -36.02 -18.33 0.38
CA GLN A 281 -35.12 -18.14 1.54
C GLN A 281 -33.95 -19.14 1.64
N SER A 282 -34.10 -20.38 1.14
CA SER A 282 -33.05 -21.39 1.22
C SER A 282 -31.93 -21.18 0.19
N LEU A 283 -32.23 -20.53 -0.93
CA LEU A 283 -31.32 -20.27 -2.06
C LEU A 283 -30.94 -18.78 -2.21
N ALA A 284 -31.21 -17.97 -1.18
CA ALA A 284 -30.76 -16.58 -1.13
C ALA A 284 -29.22 -16.48 -1.03
N ASN A 285 -28.66 -15.43 -1.64
CA ASN A 285 -27.22 -15.11 -1.63
C ASN A 285 -26.33 -16.21 -2.22
N VAL A 286 -26.83 -16.90 -3.25
CA VAL A 286 -26.11 -17.98 -3.94
C VAL A 286 -25.58 -17.48 -5.28
N PHE A 287 -24.33 -17.84 -5.59
CA PHE A 287 -23.71 -17.55 -6.88
C PHE A 287 -22.94 -18.77 -7.40
N ILE A 288 -22.72 -18.79 -8.71
CA ILE A 288 -21.95 -19.81 -9.39
C ILE A 288 -20.54 -19.30 -9.64
N LEU A 289 -19.54 -20.06 -9.22
CA LEU A 289 -18.14 -19.85 -9.58
C LEU A 289 -17.68 -20.99 -10.51
N LYS A 290 -17.41 -20.66 -11.77
CA LYS A 290 -16.83 -21.59 -12.75
C LYS A 290 -15.33 -21.37 -12.84
N LEU A 291 -14.57 -22.44 -12.61
CA LEU A 291 -13.14 -22.52 -12.90
C LEU A 291 -13.02 -23.10 -14.30
N LEU A 292 -12.54 -22.32 -15.27
CA LEU A 292 -12.34 -22.82 -16.64
C LEU A 292 -11.20 -23.84 -16.71
N GLU A 293 -10.24 -23.71 -15.80
CA GLU A 293 -9.14 -24.64 -15.61
C GLU A 293 -8.77 -24.64 -14.13
N ASN A 294 -8.88 -25.80 -13.49
CA ASN A 294 -8.57 -26.00 -12.08
C ASN A 294 -7.23 -26.74 -11.88
N ALA A 295 -6.94 -27.18 -10.65
CA ALA A 295 -5.70 -27.91 -10.31
C ALA A 295 -5.44 -29.18 -11.14
N HIS A 296 -6.49 -29.73 -11.76
CA HIS A 296 -6.48 -30.96 -12.52
C HIS A 296 -6.70 -30.71 -14.03
N GLU A 297 -6.51 -29.48 -14.49
CA GLU A 297 -6.66 -29.05 -15.89
C GLU A 297 -8.08 -29.33 -16.43
N ARG A 298 -9.10 -29.17 -15.57
CA ARG A 298 -10.50 -29.41 -15.91
C ARG A 298 -11.37 -28.22 -15.57
N GLU A 299 -12.46 -28.08 -16.31
CA GLU A 299 -13.54 -27.17 -15.94
C GLU A 299 -14.29 -27.72 -14.73
N PHE A 300 -14.53 -26.87 -13.74
CA PHE A 300 -15.31 -27.23 -12.56
C PHE A 300 -16.20 -26.08 -12.12
N THR A 301 -17.43 -26.39 -11.70
CA THR A 301 -18.42 -25.40 -11.26
C THR A 301 -18.74 -25.58 -9.77
N TYR A 302 -18.52 -24.53 -8.99
CA TYR A 302 -18.93 -24.41 -7.60
C TYR A 302 -20.21 -23.59 -7.48
N MET A 303 -21.13 -24.04 -6.65
CA MET A 303 -22.27 -23.25 -6.20
C MET A 303 -21.97 -22.81 -4.76
N LEU A 304 -21.82 -21.51 -4.56
CA LEU A 304 -21.35 -20.91 -3.31
C LEU A 304 -22.46 -20.03 -2.73
N LYS A 305 -22.67 -20.16 -1.42
CA LYS A 305 -23.62 -19.35 -0.66
C LYS A 305 -22.88 -18.46 0.32
N ALA A 306 -23.19 -17.17 0.28
CA ALA A 306 -22.74 -16.17 1.24
C ALA A 306 -23.76 -16.01 2.39
N THR A 307 -23.32 -15.39 3.48
CA THR A 307 -24.16 -15.10 4.66
C THR A 307 -25.08 -13.90 4.44
N SER A 308 -24.66 -12.94 3.62
CA SER A 308 -25.41 -11.72 3.27
C SER A 308 -25.32 -11.41 1.77
N GLN A 309 -26.17 -10.49 1.32
CA GLN A 309 -26.16 -10.00 -0.05
C GLN A 309 -24.89 -9.17 -0.33
N SER A 310 -24.44 -8.34 0.63
CA SER A 310 -23.14 -7.66 0.53
C SER A 310 -21.98 -8.63 0.38
N GLU A 311 -21.91 -9.68 1.20
CA GLU A 311 -20.82 -10.65 1.12
C GLU A 311 -20.80 -11.33 -0.27
N MET A 312 -21.97 -11.73 -0.78
CA MET A 312 -22.11 -12.27 -2.14
C MET A 312 -21.56 -11.29 -3.19
N LYS A 313 -22.08 -10.06 -3.24
CA LYS A 313 -21.70 -9.05 -4.24
C LYS A 313 -20.22 -8.68 -4.15
N ARG A 314 -19.67 -8.58 -2.94
CA ARG A 314 -18.24 -8.33 -2.67
C ARG A 314 -17.36 -9.46 -3.20
N TRP A 315 -17.71 -10.71 -2.93
CA TRP A 315 -17.01 -11.87 -3.47
C TRP A 315 -17.09 -11.93 -4.99
N MET A 316 -18.28 -11.76 -5.56
CA MET A 316 -18.48 -11.78 -7.01
C MET A 316 -17.64 -10.71 -7.71
N THR A 317 -17.67 -9.48 -7.20
CA THR A 317 -16.88 -8.35 -7.72
C THR A 317 -15.38 -8.64 -7.67
N SER A 318 -14.91 -9.25 -6.59
CA SER A 318 -13.49 -9.60 -6.41
C SER A 318 -13.06 -10.75 -7.33
N LEU A 319 -13.89 -11.78 -7.46
CA LEU A 319 -13.63 -13.00 -8.23
C LEU A 319 -13.63 -12.76 -9.75
N VAL A 320 -14.41 -11.80 -10.25
CA VAL A 320 -14.40 -11.44 -11.67
C VAL A 320 -13.03 -10.87 -12.05
N PRO A 321 -12.29 -11.51 -12.98
CA PRO A 321 -11.03 -10.95 -13.45
C PRO A 321 -11.29 -9.63 -14.16
N ASN A 322 -10.72 -8.54 -13.63
CA ASN A 322 -10.73 -7.23 -14.29
C ASN A 322 -10.10 -7.37 -15.68
N ARG A 323 -10.92 -7.43 -16.75
CA ARG A 323 -10.45 -7.52 -18.14
C ARG A 323 -9.64 -6.29 -18.61
N ARG A 324 -9.43 -5.28 -17.75
CA ARG A 324 -8.65 -4.07 -18.04
C ARG A 324 -7.97 -3.52 -16.79
N THR A 325 -6.82 -4.08 -16.41
CA THR A 325 -5.83 -3.38 -15.56
C THR A 325 -4.99 -2.36 -16.35
N LYS A 326 -5.58 -1.75 -17.40
CA LYS A 326 -5.08 -0.52 -18.02
C LYS A 326 -6.25 0.39 -18.39
N PHE A 327 -6.35 1.46 -17.61
CA PHE A 327 -6.77 2.82 -17.96
C PHE A 327 -8.20 3.05 -18.46
N VAL A 328 -8.80 4.07 -17.83
CA VAL A 328 -10.12 4.67 -18.04
C VAL A 328 -11.23 3.96 -17.27
N SER A 329 -11.47 4.50 -16.07
CA SER A 329 -12.77 4.48 -15.41
C SER A 329 -13.90 4.54 -16.45
N ILE A 330 -14.75 3.50 -16.54
CA ILE A 330 -15.96 3.56 -17.38
C ILE A 330 -16.84 4.75 -16.94
N THR A 331 -16.78 5.10 -15.66
CA THR A 331 -17.39 6.27 -15.04
C THR A 331 -16.86 7.60 -15.58
N ALA A 332 -15.65 7.65 -16.13
CA ALA A 332 -15.13 8.84 -16.82
C ALA A 332 -15.95 9.24 -18.07
N ARG A 333 -16.79 8.34 -18.60
CA ARG A 333 -17.63 8.62 -19.78
C ARG A 333 -19.08 8.99 -19.42
N VAL A 334 -19.47 8.90 -18.15
CA VAL A 334 -20.82 9.22 -17.69
C VAL A 334 -20.78 10.56 -16.98
N LEU A 335 -21.26 11.62 -17.65
CA LEU A 335 -21.29 13.00 -17.12
C LEU A 335 -22.14 13.17 -15.85
N ASP A 336 -22.95 12.18 -15.50
CA ASP A 336 -23.85 12.20 -14.35
C ASP A 336 -23.87 10.85 -13.61
N CYS A 337 -22.69 10.41 -13.17
CA CYS A 337 -22.58 9.28 -12.25
C CYS A 337 -23.11 9.69 -10.86
N PRO A 338 -23.92 8.86 -10.16
CA PRO A 338 -24.29 9.13 -8.78
C PRO A 338 -23.03 9.29 -7.91
N GLN A 339 -23.03 10.28 -7.02
CA GLN A 339 -21.87 10.58 -6.18
C GLN A 339 -22.28 10.67 -4.72
N VAL A 340 -21.32 10.33 -3.86
CA VAL A 340 -21.43 10.49 -2.42
C VAL A 340 -20.23 11.25 -1.88
N GLN A 341 -20.43 11.94 -0.76
CA GLN A 341 -19.37 12.57 0.01
C GLN A 341 -19.22 11.83 1.34
N CYS A 342 -17.97 11.53 1.72
CA CYS A 342 -17.64 10.98 3.02
C CYS A 342 -17.89 12.02 4.12
N VAL A 343 -18.77 11.69 5.07
CA VAL A 343 -19.13 12.54 6.22
C VAL A 343 -18.57 11.99 7.53
N HIS A 344 -18.13 10.74 7.55
CA HIS A 344 -17.45 10.10 8.68
C HIS A 344 -16.24 9.30 8.19
N PRO A 345 -15.05 9.46 8.80
CA PRO A 345 -13.87 8.73 8.36
C PRO A 345 -14.05 7.21 8.59
N TYR A 346 -13.54 6.42 7.66
CA TYR A 346 -13.64 4.96 7.70
C TYR A 346 -12.30 4.32 7.38
N ILE A 347 -11.91 3.31 8.17
CA ILE A 347 -10.68 2.56 7.94
C ILE A 347 -11.08 1.17 7.46
N ALA A 348 -10.62 0.80 6.27
CA ALA A 348 -10.82 -0.53 5.70
C ALA A 348 -10.36 -1.63 6.66
N GLN A 349 -11.24 -2.59 6.91
CA GLN A 349 -11.00 -3.78 7.72
C GLN A 349 -10.62 -4.98 6.84
N GLU A 350 -11.13 -5.03 5.61
CA GLU A 350 -10.81 -6.06 4.62
C GLU A 350 -10.10 -5.48 3.38
N PRO A 351 -9.32 -6.27 2.63
CA PRO A 351 -8.54 -5.75 1.50
C PRO A 351 -9.37 -5.30 0.28
N ASP A 352 -10.66 -5.66 0.22
CA ASP A 352 -11.62 -5.20 -0.79
C ASP A 352 -12.38 -3.92 -0.36
N GLU A 353 -12.13 -3.43 0.85
CA GLU A 353 -12.73 -2.20 1.39
C GLU A 353 -11.87 -0.97 1.06
N LEU A 354 -12.53 0.18 0.95
CA LEU A 354 -11.89 1.46 0.69
C LEU A 354 -11.91 2.30 1.96
N SER A 355 -10.76 2.61 2.53
CA SER A 355 -10.66 3.62 3.60
C SER A 355 -11.13 4.96 3.07
N LEU A 356 -11.78 5.80 3.88
CA LEU A 356 -12.28 7.11 3.47
C LEU A 356 -11.88 8.16 4.49
N ASP A 357 -11.40 9.30 4.00
CA ASP A 357 -11.17 10.49 4.81
C ASP A 357 -12.38 11.44 4.73
N LEU A 358 -12.51 12.31 5.74
CA LEU A 358 -13.57 13.31 5.76
C LEU A 358 -13.54 14.16 4.48
N ALA A 359 -14.72 14.36 3.89
CA ALA A 359 -14.96 15.09 2.64
C ALA A 359 -14.44 14.41 1.36
N ASP A 360 -13.98 13.16 1.40
CA ASP A 360 -13.70 12.39 0.18
C ASP A 360 -14.94 12.32 -0.72
N LEU A 361 -14.74 12.53 -2.03
CA LEU A 361 -15.78 12.47 -3.04
C LEU A 361 -15.65 11.18 -3.84
N LEU A 362 -16.75 10.44 -3.97
CA LEU A 362 -16.77 9.13 -4.63
C LEU A 362 -17.88 9.02 -5.67
N ASN A 363 -17.57 8.36 -6.78
CA ASN A 363 -18.56 7.84 -7.72
C ASN A 363 -19.14 6.53 -7.18
N VAL A 364 -20.46 6.36 -7.21
CA VAL A 364 -21.14 5.12 -6.82
C VAL A 364 -21.26 4.22 -8.04
N LEU A 365 -20.67 3.03 -7.95
CA LEU A 365 -20.63 2.03 -9.02
C LEU A 365 -21.67 0.92 -8.78
N ASP A 366 -21.88 0.53 -7.53
CA ASP A 366 -22.87 -0.48 -7.13
C ASP A 366 -23.34 -0.23 -5.68
N LYS A 367 -24.50 -0.78 -5.30
CA LYS A 367 -25.06 -0.71 -3.95
C LYS A 367 -25.72 -2.02 -3.56
N THR A 368 -25.60 -2.39 -2.30
CA THR A 368 -26.27 -3.54 -1.71
C THR A 368 -27.42 -3.07 -0.81
N ASP A 369 -28.44 -3.90 -0.66
CA ASP A 369 -29.65 -3.56 0.13
C ASP A 369 -29.37 -3.53 1.64
N ASP A 370 -28.29 -4.18 2.07
CA ASP A 370 -27.79 -4.19 3.44
C ASP A 370 -26.81 -3.05 3.76
N GLY A 371 -26.74 -2.03 2.90
CA GLY A 371 -26.08 -0.76 3.23
C GLY A 371 -24.59 -0.71 2.92
N TRP A 372 -24.10 -1.47 1.94
CA TRP A 372 -22.75 -1.31 1.40
C TRP A 372 -22.77 -0.68 0.02
N VAL A 373 -21.74 0.10 -0.28
CA VAL A 373 -21.57 0.81 -1.53
C VAL A 373 -20.22 0.44 -2.12
N PHE A 374 -20.21 0.07 -3.40
CA PHE A 374 -18.98 -0.05 -4.18
C PHE A 374 -18.76 1.27 -4.91
N GLY A 375 -17.63 1.93 -4.68
CA GLY A 375 -17.36 3.23 -5.28
C GLY A 375 -15.93 3.41 -5.77
N GLU A 376 -15.72 4.50 -6.49
CA GLU A 376 -14.44 4.98 -7.00
C GLU A 376 -14.17 6.38 -6.47
N ARG A 377 -13.09 6.55 -5.71
CA ARG A 377 -12.72 7.85 -5.14
C ARG A 377 -12.15 8.76 -6.22
N LEU A 378 -12.63 10.00 -6.28
CA LEU A 378 -12.35 10.89 -7.39
C LEU A 378 -10.89 11.37 -7.46
N HIS A 379 -10.19 11.48 -6.33
CA HIS A 379 -8.87 12.12 -6.31
C HIS A 379 -7.71 11.20 -6.73
N ASP A 380 -7.83 9.89 -6.52
CA ASP A 380 -6.80 8.88 -6.80
C ASP A 380 -7.31 7.70 -7.67
N GLN A 381 -8.61 7.65 -7.94
CA GLN A 381 -9.30 6.57 -8.68
C GLN A 381 -9.21 5.21 -7.97
N GLU A 382 -8.93 5.17 -6.67
CA GLU A 382 -9.00 3.95 -5.89
C GLU A 382 -10.46 3.48 -5.76
N ARG A 383 -10.65 2.15 -5.79
CA ARG A 383 -11.97 1.52 -5.74
C ARG A 383 -12.03 0.51 -4.62
N GLY A 384 -13.20 0.42 -4.00
CA GLY A 384 -13.48 -0.59 -2.99
C GLY A 384 -14.86 -0.40 -2.40
N TRP A 385 -15.19 -1.29 -1.48
CA TRP A 385 -16.45 -1.27 -0.75
C TRP A 385 -16.36 -0.42 0.52
N PHE A 386 -17.43 0.28 0.86
CA PHE A 386 -17.56 1.04 2.11
C PHE A 386 -19.01 1.07 2.59
N PRO A 387 -19.26 1.25 3.90
CA PRO A 387 -20.62 1.37 4.44
C PRO A 387 -21.32 2.63 3.91
N SER A 388 -22.60 2.54 3.56
CA SER A 388 -23.39 3.72 3.16
C SER A 388 -23.55 4.72 4.29
N THR A 389 -23.48 4.25 5.55
CA THR A 389 -23.64 5.07 6.77
C THR A 389 -22.55 6.12 6.95
N VAL A 390 -21.39 5.96 6.31
CA VAL A 390 -20.30 6.94 6.40
C VAL A 390 -20.34 8.00 5.30
N THR A 391 -21.35 7.94 4.42
CA THR A 391 -21.45 8.82 3.25
C THR A 391 -22.83 9.44 3.09
N GLU A 392 -22.88 10.64 2.49
CA GLU A 392 -24.11 11.32 2.09
C GLU A 392 -24.18 11.48 0.57
N GLU A 393 -25.37 11.34 -0.01
CA GLU A 393 -25.57 11.48 -1.46
C GLU A 393 -25.52 12.93 -1.93
N ILE A 394 -24.77 13.17 -3.01
CA ILE A 394 -24.71 14.46 -3.69
C ILE A 394 -25.86 14.50 -4.71
N LEU A 395 -27.02 15.00 -4.28
CA LEU A 395 -28.23 15.07 -5.11
C LEU A 395 -28.13 16.10 -6.25
N ASN A 396 -27.32 17.14 -6.08
CA ASN A 396 -27.22 18.22 -7.06
C ASN A 396 -26.33 17.83 -8.26
N LYS A 397 -26.95 17.67 -9.43
CA LYS A 397 -26.30 17.32 -10.70
C LYS A 397 -25.19 18.28 -11.14
N ASN A 398 -25.35 19.57 -10.88
CA ASN A 398 -24.34 20.58 -11.24
C ASN A 398 -23.07 20.39 -10.40
N ILE A 399 -23.24 20.08 -9.11
CA ILE A 399 -22.11 19.77 -8.21
C ILE A 399 -21.43 18.48 -8.67
N ARG A 400 -22.19 17.42 -8.99
CA ARG A 400 -21.60 16.18 -9.51
C ARG A 400 -20.76 16.38 -10.77
N THR A 401 -21.29 17.17 -11.70
CA THR A 401 -20.62 17.51 -12.96
C THR A 401 -19.36 18.35 -12.71
N GLN A 402 -19.41 19.29 -11.77
CA GLN A 402 -18.27 20.13 -11.39
C GLN A 402 -17.15 19.29 -10.77
N ASN A 403 -17.46 18.41 -9.83
CA ASN A 403 -16.51 17.49 -9.20
C ASN A 403 -15.76 16.64 -10.24
N LEU A 404 -16.49 16.11 -11.23
CA LEU A 404 -15.89 15.36 -12.33
C LEU A 404 -14.95 16.24 -13.17
N LYS A 405 -15.37 17.47 -13.52
CA LYS A 405 -14.54 18.41 -14.30
C LYS A 405 -13.24 18.77 -13.58
N GLU A 406 -13.30 19.01 -12.27
CA GLU A 406 -12.12 19.31 -11.45
C GLU A 406 -11.18 18.11 -11.37
N CYS A 407 -11.73 16.92 -11.12
CA CYS A 407 -11.00 15.66 -11.18
C CYS A 407 -10.27 15.49 -12.53
N PHE A 408 -10.96 15.69 -13.67
CA PHE A 408 -10.33 15.60 -15.00
C PHE A 408 -9.23 16.62 -15.22
N ARG A 409 -9.36 17.84 -14.66
CA ARG A 409 -8.36 18.88 -14.77
C ARG A 409 -7.08 18.48 -14.03
N VAL A 410 -7.21 17.96 -12.81
CA VAL A 410 -6.09 17.50 -11.97
C VAL A 410 -5.40 16.27 -12.59
N HIS A 411 -6.16 15.32 -13.14
CA HIS A 411 -5.58 14.10 -13.73
C HIS A 411 -4.99 14.32 -15.13
N LYS A 412 -5.49 15.27 -15.93
CA LYS A 412 -4.86 15.62 -17.22
C LYS A 412 -3.47 16.22 -17.05
N SER A 413 -3.21 16.95 -15.96
CA SER A 413 -1.87 17.45 -15.63
C SER A 413 -0.88 16.31 -15.37
N ASP A 414 -1.32 15.24 -14.70
CA ASP A 414 -0.47 14.08 -14.40
C ASP A 414 -0.22 13.19 -15.62
N ASP A 415 -1.24 12.89 -16.44
CA ASP A 415 -1.07 12.08 -17.65
C ASP A 415 -0.26 12.80 -18.74
N GLY A 416 -0.38 14.13 -18.82
CA GLY A 416 0.41 14.97 -19.72
C GLY A 416 1.91 14.98 -19.40
N SER A 417 2.26 14.77 -18.13
CA SER A 417 3.66 14.64 -17.68
C SER A 417 4.25 13.28 -18.04
N GLN A 418 3.52 12.18 -17.82
CA GLN A 418 3.97 10.83 -18.14
C GLN A 418 4.06 10.55 -19.66
N ASN A 419 3.16 11.12 -20.46
CA ASN A 419 3.21 10.98 -21.92
C ASN A 419 4.33 11.80 -22.58
N LYS A 420 4.74 12.93 -21.99
CA LYS A 420 5.90 13.69 -22.46
C LYS A 420 7.21 12.94 -22.21
N ASP A 421 7.33 12.27 -21.06
CA ASP A 421 8.52 11.46 -20.73
C ASP A 421 8.64 10.21 -21.62
N ARG A 422 7.51 9.56 -21.96
CA ARG A 422 7.50 8.45 -22.93
C ARG A 422 7.87 8.86 -24.36
N ARG A 423 7.41 10.04 -24.82
CA ARG A 423 7.78 10.56 -26.15
C ARG A 423 9.25 10.97 -26.24
N LYS A 424 9.85 11.49 -25.16
CA LYS A 424 11.29 11.79 -25.12
C LYS A 424 12.16 10.53 -25.14
N MET A 425 11.74 9.44 -24.48
CA MET A 425 12.47 8.16 -24.49
C MET A 425 12.41 7.46 -25.86
N GLY A 426 11.29 7.54 -26.59
CA GLY A 426 11.16 6.93 -27.93
C GLY A 426 11.89 7.68 -29.05
N SER A 427 12.24 8.96 -28.84
CA SER A 427 12.95 9.77 -29.84
C SER A 427 14.47 9.62 -29.79
N ARG A 428 15.04 9.04 -28.73
CA ARG A 428 16.50 8.84 -28.58
C ARG A 428 17.02 7.51 -29.13
N THR A 429 16.14 6.64 -29.63
CA THR A 429 16.52 5.32 -30.18
C THR A 429 16.40 5.25 -31.72
N ARG A 430 16.21 6.40 -32.38
CA ARG A 430 16.28 6.54 -33.84
C ARG A 430 17.12 7.75 -34.20
N GLN A 431 18.43 7.60 -34.07
CA GLN A 431 19.43 8.28 -34.89
C GLN A 431 20.66 7.41 -34.97
#